data_AF-A0A963J1J2-F1
#
_entry.id   AF-A0A963J1J2-F1
#
_cell.length_a   1.000
_cell.length_b   1.000
_cell.length_c   1.000
_cell.angle_alpha   90.00
_cell.angle_beta   90.00
_cell.angle_gamma   90.00
#
_symmetry.space_group_name_H-M   'P 1'
#
loop_
_entity.id
_entity.type
_entity.pdbx_description
1 polymer ?
#
loop_
_entity_poly.entity_id
_entity_poly.type
_entity_poly.pdbx_seq_one_letter_code
_entity_poly.pdbx_strand_id
1 'polypeptide(L)'
;MSAVFDLLRLSTVSLDVAAAHRGTAQGIAQRQQRRLAQLLDVALRDSRLYQELLPPGCSARTPLQHLPVVTRGQLMERFDDWVTDPRLQLDELRALTADPERIAEPWLGRYMVWESS
;
A
#
# COMPACT_ATOMS: atom_id res chain seq x y z
N MET A 1 8.63 -14.07 7.84
CA MET A 1 7.31 -13.41 7.97
C MET A 1 7.52 -12.17 8.82
N SER A 2 7.12 -10.98 8.36
CA SER A 2 7.25 -9.76 9.17
C SER A 2 6.11 -9.75 10.20
N ALA A 3 6.45 -9.58 11.47
CA ALA A 3 5.49 -9.50 12.56
C ALA A 3 4.66 -8.21 12.44
N VAL A 4 3.49 -8.19 13.08
CA VAL A 4 2.63 -7.00 13.19
C VAL A 4 3.43 -5.78 13.67
N PHE A 5 4.36 -6.00 14.58
CA PHE A 5 5.28 -4.98 15.07
C PHE A 5 6.73 -5.36 14.76
N ASP A 6 7.42 -4.48 14.06
CA ASP A 6 8.83 -4.63 13.67
C ASP A 6 9.59 -3.37 14.10
N LEU A 7 10.39 -3.50 15.16
CA LEU A 7 11.14 -2.39 15.76
C LEU A 7 12.15 -1.78 14.80
N LEU A 8 12.83 -2.59 13.99
CA LEU A 8 13.82 -2.10 13.04
C LEU A 8 13.14 -1.33 11.92
N ARG A 9 12.01 -1.86 11.41
CA ARG A 9 11.21 -1.15 10.42
C ARG A 9 10.64 0.16 10.98
N LEU A 10 10.17 0.17 12.22
CA LEU A 10 9.74 1.40 12.88
C LEU A 10 10.88 2.41 12.96
N SER A 11 12.04 2.03 13.51
CA SER A 11 13.20 2.92 13.65
C SER A 11 13.66 3.50 12.30
N THR A 12 13.72 2.67 11.26
CA THR A 12 14.13 3.14 9.91
C THR A 12 13.13 4.13 9.31
N VAL A 13 11.83 3.90 9.47
CA VAL A 13 10.79 4.84 9.02
C VAL A 13 10.84 6.15 9.81
N SER A 14 10.98 6.08 11.14
CA SER A 14 11.11 7.27 12.00
C SER A 14 12.31 8.13 11.62
N LEU A 15 13.47 7.50 11.37
CA LEU A 15 14.68 8.20 10.92
C LEU A 15 14.49 8.84 9.54
N ASP A 16 13.86 8.15 8.58
CA ASP A 16 13.62 8.75 7.25
C ASP A 16 12.66 9.93 7.31
N VAL A 17 11.61 9.88 8.16
CA VAL A 17 10.72 11.02 8.39
C VAL A 17 11.47 12.20 9.02
N ALA A 18 12.28 11.96 10.05
CA ALA A 18 13.09 13.00 10.69
C ALA A 18 14.09 13.62 9.70
N ALA A 19 14.74 12.80 8.88
CA ALA A 19 15.67 13.24 7.85
C ALA A 19 14.97 14.02 6.73
N ALA A 20 13.75 13.61 6.34
CA ALA A 20 12.94 14.33 5.37
C ALA A 20 12.55 15.71 5.88
N HIS A 21 12.16 15.82 7.16
CA HIS A 21 11.78 17.11 7.77
C HIS A 21 12.93 18.12 7.83
N ARG A 22 14.17 17.64 7.96
CA ARG A 22 15.39 18.47 7.93
C ARG A 22 16.04 18.57 6.54
N GLY A 23 15.40 18.02 5.51
CA GLY A 23 15.95 17.91 4.16
C GLY A 23 15.68 19.12 3.28
N THR A 24 16.26 19.11 2.08
CA THR A 24 15.96 20.08 1.02
C THR A 24 14.79 19.62 0.16
N ALA A 25 14.19 20.54 -0.61
CA ALA A 25 13.16 20.20 -1.59
C ALA A 25 13.63 19.13 -2.59
N GLN A 26 14.88 19.21 -3.06
CA GLN A 26 15.48 18.20 -3.92
C GLN A 26 15.58 16.83 -3.24
N GLY A 27 15.95 16.81 -1.95
CA GLY A 27 15.98 15.57 -1.17
C GLY A 27 14.61 14.94 -0.96
N ILE A 28 13.55 15.74 -0.86
CA ILE A 28 12.17 15.25 -0.84
C ILE A 28 11.77 14.68 -2.20
N ALA A 29 12.06 15.40 -3.29
CA ALA A 29 11.76 14.94 -4.65
C ALA A 29 12.42 13.58 -4.97
N GLN A 30 13.68 13.39 -4.58
CA GLN A 30 14.39 12.11 -4.73
C GLN A 30 13.73 10.96 -3.94
N ARG A 31 13.26 11.24 -2.71
CA ARG A 31 12.53 10.25 -1.91
C ARG A 31 11.19 9.89 -2.55
N GLN A 32 10.44 10.89 -3.03
CA GLN A 32 9.18 10.68 -3.73
C GLN A 32 9.38 9.81 -4.97
N GLN A 33 10.36 10.13 -5.82
CA GLN A 33 10.66 9.35 -7.02
C GLN A 33 11.03 7.89 -6.70
N ARG A 34 11.90 7.67 -5.71
CA ARG A 34 12.30 6.31 -5.30
C ARG A 34 11.12 5.50 -4.76
N ARG A 35 10.31 6.08 -3.88
CA ARG A 35 9.16 5.40 -3.28
C ARG A 35 8.07 5.13 -4.32
N LEU A 36 7.81 6.09 -5.21
CA LEU A 36 6.85 5.91 -6.30
C LEU A 36 7.29 4.75 -7.21
N ALA A 37 8.58 4.67 -7.56
CA ALA A 37 9.08 3.59 -8.40
C ALA A 37 8.89 2.21 -7.74
N GLN A 38 9.12 2.11 -6.43
CA GLN A 38 8.88 0.87 -5.68
C GLN A 38 7.39 0.49 -5.67
N LEU A 39 6.49 1.46 -5.49
CA LEU A 39 5.05 1.22 -5.52
C LEU A 39 4.57 0.78 -6.91
N LEU A 40 5.03 1.45 -7.96
CA LEU A 40 4.67 1.13 -9.34
C LEU A 40 5.22 -0.23 -9.78
N ASP A 41 6.44 -0.58 -9.39
CA ASP A 41 7.02 -1.90 -9.68
C ASP A 41 6.16 -3.04 -9.12
N VAL A 42 5.69 -2.90 -7.87
CA VAL A 42 4.79 -3.87 -7.24
C VAL A 42 3.41 -3.83 -7.89
N ALA A 43 2.82 -2.66 -8.10
CA ALA A 43 1.49 -2.54 -8.70
C ALA A 43 1.44 -3.13 -10.12
N LEU A 44 2.44 -2.86 -10.95
CA LEU A 44 2.53 -3.39 -12.32
C LEU A 44 2.70 -4.91 -12.35
N ARG A 45 3.32 -5.50 -11.32
CA ARG A 45 3.59 -6.95 -11.26
C ARG A 45 2.46 -7.73 -10.58
N ASP A 46 1.94 -7.20 -9.49
CA ASP A 46 1.16 -7.97 -8.51
C ASP A 46 -0.29 -7.45 -8.36
N SER A 47 -0.67 -6.35 -9.02
CA SER A 47 -2.00 -5.75 -8.91
C SER A 47 -2.74 -5.77 -10.24
N ARG A 48 -3.72 -6.66 -10.38
CA ARG A 48 -4.50 -6.84 -11.60
C ARG A 48 -5.24 -5.57 -12.00
N LEU A 49 -5.84 -4.86 -11.03
CA LEU A 49 -6.50 -3.58 -11.29
C LEU A 49 -5.56 -2.57 -11.95
N TYR A 50 -4.33 -2.43 -11.44
CA TYR A 50 -3.36 -1.47 -12.00
C TYR A 50 -2.76 -1.96 -13.32
N GLN A 51 -2.62 -3.26 -13.55
CA GLN A 51 -2.23 -3.80 -14.85
C GLN A 51 -3.23 -3.46 -15.96
N GLU A 52 -4.52 -3.48 -15.66
CA GLU A 52 -5.59 -3.13 -16.60
C GLU A 52 -5.78 -1.61 -16.74
N LEU A 53 -5.60 -0.86 -15.65
CA LEU A 53 -5.85 0.58 -15.62
C LEU A 53 -4.70 1.42 -16.22
N LEU A 54 -3.45 0.98 -16.04
CA LEU A 54 -2.29 1.78 -16.44
C LEU A 54 -2.11 1.79 -17.97
N PRO A 55 -1.86 2.97 -18.58
CA PRO A 55 -1.63 3.05 -20.02
C PRO A 55 -0.46 2.16 -20.49
N PRO A 56 -0.52 1.63 -21.72
CA PRO A 56 0.59 0.89 -22.31
C PRO A 56 1.90 1.68 -22.25
N GLY A 57 2.99 1.01 -21.88
CA GLY A 57 4.31 1.63 -21.73
C GLY A 57 4.57 2.27 -20.36
N CYS A 58 3.62 2.19 -19.42
CA CYS A 58 3.91 2.52 -18.02
C CYS A 58 4.98 1.59 -17.43
N SER A 59 5.84 2.17 -16.59
CA SER A 59 6.90 1.45 -15.88
C SER A 59 7.06 2.02 -14.47
N ALA A 60 7.95 1.42 -13.68
CA ALA A 60 8.35 1.96 -12.39
C ALA A 60 8.90 3.40 -12.44
N ARG A 61 9.25 3.92 -13.64
CA ARG A 61 9.74 5.29 -13.81
C ARG A 61 8.68 6.27 -14.31
N THR A 62 7.43 5.83 -14.48
CA THR A 62 6.35 6.72 -14.92
C THR A 62 6.13 7.84 -13.89
N PRO A 63 6.13 9.12 -14.31
CA PRO A 63 5.84 10.25 -13.44
C PRO A 63 4.44 10.17 -12.83
N LEU A 64 4.28 10.58 -11.56
CA LEU A 64 3.01 10.52 -10.82
C LEU A 64 1.87 11.21 -11.58
N GLN A 65 2.14 12.36 -12.19
CA GLN A 65 1.14 13.16 -12.92
C GLN A 65 0.63 12.49 -14.21
N HIS A 66 1.30 11.44 -14.69
CA HIS A 66 0.85 10.66 -15.85
C HIS A 66 0.06 9.42 -15.44
N LEU A 67 -0.08 9.16 -14.14
CA LEU A 67 -0.89 8.05 -13.65
C LEU A 67 -2.36 8.46 -13.57
N PRO A 68 -3.29 7.55 -13.90
CA PRO A 68 -4.70 7.81 -13.73
C PRO A 68 -5.06 7.98 -12.24
N VAL A 69 -5.99 8.89 -11.97
CA VAL A 69 -6.57 9.05 -10.63
C VAL A 69 -7.56 7.92 -10.39
N VAL A 70 -7.48 7.28 -9.22
CA VAL A 70 -8.38 6.19 -8.80
C VAL A 70 -9.15 6.63 -7.56
N THR A 71 -10.45 6.34 -7.57
CA THR A 71 -11.35 6.63 -6.45
C THR A 71 -11.43 5.46 -5.47
N ARG A 72 -11.79 5.75 -4.22
CA ARG A 72 -12.08 4.71 -3.22
C ARG A 72 -13.16 3.74 -3.71
N GLY A 73 -14.19 4.23 -4.40
CA GLY A 73 -15.26 3.39 -4.94
C GLY A 73 -14.73 2.32 -5.90
N GLN A 74 -13.93 2.74 -6.89
CA GLN A 74 -13.28 1.83 -7.84
C GLN A 74 -12.37 0.80 -7.15
N LEU A 75 -11.61 1.23 -6.13
CA LEU A 75 -10.78 0.31 -5.34
C LEU A 75 -11.65 -0.68 -4.56
N MET A 76 -12.72 -0.23 -3.92
CA MET A 76 -13.54 -1.12 -3.10
C MET A 76 -14.39 -2.11 -3.92
N GLU A 77 -14.82 -1.73 -5.12
CA GLU A 77 -15.52 -2.62 -6.06
C GLU A 77 -14.64 -3.79 -6.52
N ARG A 78 -13.33 -3.56 -6.58
CA ARG A 78 -12.33 -4.52 -7.08
C ARG A 78 -11.25 -4.80 -6.05
N PHE A 79 -11.63 -4.92 -4.77
CA PHE A 79 -10.68 -5.04 -3.67
C PHE A 79 -9.66 -6.14 -3.89
N ASP A 80 -10.15 -7.35 -4.20
CA ASP A 80 -9.33 -8.54 -4.39
C ASP A 80 -8.41 -8.44 -5.62
N ASP A 81 -8.72 -7.57 -6.58
CA ASP A 81 -7.91 -7.35 -7.78
C ASP A 81 -6.80 -6.30 -7.58
N TRP A 82 -6.94 -5.37 -6.63
CA TRP A 82 -5.89 -4.39 -6.37
C TRP A 82 -4.99 -4.77 -5.19
N VAL A 83 -5.52 -5.52 -4.23
CA VAL A 83 -4.80 -5.97 -3.05
C VAL A 83 -3.79 -7.05 -3.43
N THR A 84 -2.51 -6.66 -3.51
CA THR A 84 -1.40 -7.48 -4.04
C THR A 84 -1.10 -8.78 -3.28
N ASP A 85 -1.79 -9.07 -2.16
CA ASP A 85 -1.69 -10.34 -1.43
C ASP A 85 -3.03 -11.08 -1.57
N PRO A 86 -3.09 -12.20 -2.34
CA PRO A 86 -4.35 -12.89 -2.65
C PRO A 86 -5.00 -13.57 -1.43
N ARG A 87 -4.32 -13.59 -0.27
CA ARG A 87 -4.88 -14.07 1.00
C ARG A 87 -5.65 -12.98 1.75
N LEU A 88 -5.76 -11.78 1.18
CA LEU A 88 -6.58 -10.70 1.67
C LEU A 88 -7.86 -10.64 0.83
N GLN A 89 -8.91 -11.30 1.30
CA GLN A 89 -10.22 -11.29 0.64
C GLN A 89 -11.18 -10.39 1.41
N LEU A 90 -11.85 -9.47 0.70
CA LEU A 90 -12.64 -8.43 1.36
C LEU A 90 -13.71 -8.99 2.31
N ASP A 91 -14.40 -10.06 1.92
CA ASP A 91 -15.48 -10.64 2.71
C ASP A 91 -14.97 -11.31 3.99
N GLU A 92 -13.82 -11.97 3.94
CA GLU A 92 -13.18 -12.57 5.12
C GLU A 92 -12.69 -11.49 6.10
N LEU A 93 -12.12 -10.41 5.56
CA LEU A 93 -11.66 -9.27 6.36
C LEU A 93 -12.84 -8.55 7.03
N ARG A 94 -13.99 -8.42 6.36
CA ARG A 94 -15.23 -7.90 6.94
C ARG A 94 -15.80 -8.80 8.03
N ALA A 95 -15.74 -10.13 7.83
CA ALA A 95 -16.17 -11.07 8.85
C ALA A 95 -15.29 -10.97 10.11
N LEU A 96 -13.98 -10.74 9.95
CA LEU A 96 -13.05 -10.47 11.06
C LEU A 96 -13.43 -9.18 11.80
N THR A 97 -13.64 -8.06 11.09
CA THR A 97 -13.93 -6.76 11.73
C THR A 97 -15.31 -6.70 12.39
N ALA A 98 -16.26 -7.51 11.92
CA ALA A 98 -17.60 -7.62 12.49
C ALA A 98 -17.66 -8.43 13.80
N ASP A 99 -16.65 -9.24 14.10
CA ASP A 99 -16.59 -10.11 15.28
C ASP A 99 -15.92 -9.41 16.47
N PRO A 100 -16.66 -9.02 17.52
CA PRO A 100 -16.09 -8.35 18.69
C PRO A 100 -15.13 -9.23 19.49
N GLU A 101 -15.25 -10.56 19.42
CA GLU A 101 -14.36 -11.48 20.14
C GLU A 101 -12.96 -11.53 19.53
N ARG A 102 -12.83 -11.05 18.29
CA ARG A 102 -11.59 -11.07 17.50
C ARG A 102 -10.95 -9.70 17.34
N ILE A 103 -11.39 -8.72 18.14
CA ILE A 103 -10.78 -7.38 18.16
C ILE A 103 -9.28 -7.49 18.44
N ALA A 104 -8.51 -6.77 17.62
CA ALA A 104 -7.05 -6.75 17.65
C ALA A 104 -6.35 -8.08 17.31
N GLU A 105 -7.09 -9.10 16.86
CA GLU A 105 -6.50 -10.32 16.31
C GLU A 105 -5.93 -10.02 14.90
N PRO A 106 -4.62 -10.22 14.68
CA PRO A 106 -4.02 -9.94 13.38
C PRO A 106 -4.37 -11.03 12.35
N TRP A 107 -4.89 -10.63 11.20
CA TRP A 107 -5.09 -11.53 10.06
C TRP A 107 -3.75 -12.12 9.61
N LEU A 108 -3.67 -13.45 9.55
CA LEU A 108 -2.46 -14.22 9.25
C LEU A 108 -1.26 -13.91 10.18
N GLY A 109 -1.51 -13.40 11.39
CA GLY A 109 -0.44 -12.98 12.29
C GLY A 109 0.37 -11.78 11.77
N ARG A 110 -0.15 -11.05 10.77
CA ARG A 110 0.60 -10.05 10.00
C ARG A 110 -0.14 -8.73 9.79
N TYR A 111 -1.44 -8.78 9.53
CA TYR A 111 -2.20 -7.60 9.13
C TYR A 111 -3.18 -7.20 10.23
N MET A 112 -3.05 -5.95 10.69
CA MET A 112 -4.12 -5.32 11.46
C MET A 112 -5.17 -4.81 10.47
N VAL A 113 -6.44 -5.10 10.75
CA VAL A 113 -7.56 -4.79 9.86
C VAL A 113 -8.54 -3.92 10.63
N TRP A 114 -8.99 -2.84 10.01
CA TRP A 114 -9.99 -1.94 10.57
C TRP A 114 -10.75 -1.25 9.44
N GLU A 115 -11.96 -0.81 9.75
CA GLU A 115 -12.76 0.02 8.85
C GLU A 115 -12.63 1.50 9.25
N SER A 116 -12.53 2.37 8.25
CA SER A 116 -12.55 3.82 8.44
C SER A 116 -13.84 4.36 7.82
N SER A 117 -14.53 5.22 8.59
CA SER A 117 -15.66 6.03 8.13
C SER A 117 -15.25 7.03 7.07
#